data_AF-A0A919B6R2-F1
#
_entry.id   AF-A0A919B6R2-F1
#
_cell.length_a   1.000
_cell.length_b   1.000
_cell.length_c   1.000
_cell.angle_alpha   90.00
_cell.angle_beta   90.00
_cell.angle_gamma   90.00
#
_symmetry.space_group_name_H-M   'P 1'
#
loop_
_entity.id
_entity.type
_entity.pdbx_description
1 polymer ?
#
loop_
_entity_poly.entity_id
_entity_poly.type
_entity_poly.pdbx_seq_one_letter_code
_entity_poly.pdbx_strand_id
1 'polypeptide(L)' 'MGKGSTKSEVRHFQTLDDGRIGCWLGHCGAPATRWIDMERYGIRRWLSTAYCDGHGSDEFKDSHHTYRVRQIKEGNSK' A
#
# COMPACT_ATOMS: atom_id res chain seq x y z
N MET A 1 16.16 -9.66 -2.66
CA MET A 1 14.68 -9.72 -2.84
C MET A 1 14.10 -10.69 -1.83
N GLY A 2 13.76 -10.21 -0.63
CA GLY A 2 13.33 -11.07 0.49
C GLY A 2 11.86 -11.49 0.33
N LYS A 3 11.63 -12.76 0.03
CA LYS A 3 10.34 -13.43 0.23
C LYS A 3 10.18 -13.74 1.71
N GLY A 4 9.17 -13.17 2.35
CA GLY A 4 8.73 -13.59 3.67
C GLY A 4 7.59 -12.75 4.18
N SER A 5 6.38 -13.31 4.26
CA SER A 5 5.44 -12.90 5.30
C SER A 5 4.43 -14.01 5.56
N THR A 6 4.49 -14.57 6.76
CA THR A 6 3.51 -15.48 7.36
C THR A 6 2.36 -14.72 8.04
N LYS A 7 2.12 -13.45 7.71
CA LYS A 7 1.02 -12.65 8.29
C LYS A 7 -0.07 -12.42 7.26
N SER A 8 -1.31 -12.40 7.70
CA SER A 8 -2.57 -12.34 6.93
C SER A 8 -2.75 -11.15 5.97
N GLU A 9 -1.70 -10.40 5.67
CA GLU A 9 -1.69 -9.16 4.89
C GLU A 9 -0.42 -9.09 4.04
N VAL A 10 -0.59 -8.91 2.73
CA VAL A 10 0.50 -8.66 1.77
C VAL A 10 0.62 -7.15 1.59
N ARG A 11 1.85 -6.61 1.69
CA ARG A 11 2.11 -5.17 1.56
C ARG A 11 3.02 -4.86 0.39
N HIS A 12 2.62 -3.92 -0.44
CA HIS A 12 3.37 -3.38 -1.57
C HIS A 12 3.71 -1.92 -1.32
N PHE A 13 4.99 -1.62 -1.15
CA PHE A 13 5.50 -0.27 -0.96
C PHE A 13 6.98 -0.24 -1.30
N GLN A 14 7.52 0.95 -1.53
CA GLN A 14 8.96 1.15 -1.56
C GLN A 14 9.43 1.65 -0.20
N THR A 15 10.65 1.30 0.18
CA THR A 15 11.30 1.95 1.32
C THR A 15 12.16 3.07 0.77
N LEU A 16 11.92 4.30 1.24
CA LEU A 16 12.75 5.45 0.90
C LEU A 16 14.05 5.45 1.71
N ASP A 17 15.03 6.24 1.31
CA ASP A 17 16.36 6.30 1.94
C ASP A 17 16.29 6.72 3.43
N ASP A 18 15.27 7.49 3.81
CA ASP A 18 14.99 7.91 5.19
C ASP A 18 14.15 6.89 5.99
N GLY A 19 13.88 5.71 5.43
CA GLY A 19 13.08 4.66 6.05
C GLY A 19 11.58 4.88 5.97
N ARG A 20 11.09 5.96 5.34
CA ARG A 20 9.66 6.17 5.14
C ARG A 20 9.09 5.20 4.11
N ILE A 21 7.76 5.03 4.20
CA ILE A 21 6.97 4.28 3.23
C ILE A 21 6.82 5.16 1.99
N GLY A 22 7.42 4.72 0.89
CA GLY A 22 7.33 5.33 -0.43
C GLY A 22 6.20 4.72 -1.25
N CYS A 23 5.77 5.48 -2.26
CA CYS A 23 4.82 5.03 -3.26
C CYS A 23 5.33 3.74 -3.92
N TRP A 24 4.43 2.77 -4.12
CA TRP A 24 4.77 1.47 -4.71
C TRP A 24 5.34 1.57 -6.12
N LEU A 25 4.89 2.53 -6.93
CA LEU A 25 5.32 2.69 -8.31
C LEU A 25 6.82 2.94 -8.46
N GLY A 26 7.52 2.01 -9.14
CA GLY A 26 8.99 1.88 -9.23
C GLY A 26 9.79 3.13 -9.58
N HIS A 27 9.16 4.17 -10.11
CA HIS A 27 9.81 5.42 -10.54
C HIS A 27 9.24 6.67 -9.87
N CYS A 28 8.36 6.52 -8.87
CA CYS A 28 7.74 7.67 -8.23
C CYS A 28 8.66 8.36 -7.23
N GLY A 29 9.35 7.61 -6.37
CA GLY A 29 10.26 8.16 -5.34
C GLY A 29 9.61 9.07 -4.27
N ALA A 30 8.29 9.29 -4.33
CA ALA A 30 7.57 10.14 -3.39
C ALA A 30 7.14 9.36 -2.13
N PRO A 31 7.07 10.03 -0.96
CA PRO A 31 6.48 9.44 0.22
C PRO A 31 5.02 9.08 -0.03
N ALA A 32 4.62 7.89 0.41
CA ALA A 32 3.23 7.47 0.35
C ALA A 32 2.44 8.18 1.45
N THR A 33 1.24 8.63 1.09
CA THR A 33 0.30 9.30 1.98
C THR A 33 -0.83 8.37 2.40
N ARG A 34 -1.05 7.28 1.65
CA ARG A 34 -2.18 6.36 1.85
C ARG A 34 -1.83 4.92 1.51
N TRP A 35 -2.53 4.01 2.18
CA TRP A 35 -2.69 2.61 1.79
C TRP A 35 -4.02 2.43 1.09
N ILE A 36 -4.00 1.66 0.01
CA ILE A 36 -5.17 1.10 -0.64
C ILE A 36 -5.17 -0.38 -0.29
N ASP A 37 -6.14 -0.81 0.51
CA ASP A 37 -6.31 -2.22 0.80
C ASP A 37 -7.40 -2.80 -0.10
N MET A 38 -7.05 -3.86 -0.83
CA MET A 38 -7.95 -4.63 -1.68
C MET A 38 -8.22 -5.98 -1.03
N GLU A 39 -9.48 -6.37 -0.88
CA GLU A 39 -9.84 -7.70 -0.42
C GLU A 39 -9.67 -8.71 -1.57
N ARG A 40 -8.88 -9.77 -1.34
CA ARG A 40 -8.73 -10.86 -2.31
C ARG A 40 -9.88 -11.86 -2.16
N TYR A 41 -10.85 -11.80 -3.09
CA TYR A 41 -11.95 -12.76 -3.33
C TYR A 41 -12.26 -13.71 -2.16
N GLY A 42 -12.87 -13.18 -1.08
CA GLY A 42 -13.45 -14.00 -0.02
C GLY A 42 -12.48 -14.63 0.98
N ILE A 43 -11.17 -14.43 0.87
CA ILE A 43 -10.18 -15.03 1.78
C ILE A 43 -9.87 -14.11 2.99
N ARG A 44 -10.53 -12.94 3.09
CA ARG A 44 -10.30 -11.92 4.14
C ARG A 44 -8.82 -11.52 4.32
N ARG A 45 -8.00 -11.76 3.29
CA ARG A 45 -6.61 -11.30 3.22
C ARG A 45 -6.58 -9.99 2.45
N TRP A 46 -6.01 -8.98 3.09
CA TRP A 46 -5.85 -7.67 2.49
C TRP A 46 -4.54 -7.62 1.71
N LEU A 47 -4.63 -7.15 0.48
CA LEU A 47 -3.50 -6.67 -0.29
C LEU A 47 -3.43 -5.16 -0.09
N SER A 48 -2.45 -4.70 0.68
CA SER A 48 -2.23 -3.30 0.98
C SER A 48 -1.15 -2.72 0.06
N THR A 49 -1.50 -1.74 -0.77
CA THR A 49 -0.54 -1.04 -1.63
C THR A 49 -0.42 0.42 -1.22
N ALA A 50 0.80 0.91 -1.05
CA ALA A 50 1.07 2.29 -0.64
C ALA A 50 1.17 3.21 -1.85
N TYR A 51 0.48 4.35 -1.80
CA TYR A 51 0.50 5.37 -2.85
C TYR A 51 0.69 6.77 -2.28
N CYS A 52 1.34 7.63 -3.06
CA CYS A 52 1.34 9.07 -2.84
C CYS A 52 0.08 9.70 -3.44
N ASP A 53 -0.15 10.99 -3.19
CA ASP A 53 -1.34 11.67 -3.69
C ASP A 53 -1.42 11.74 -5.22
N GLY A 54 -0.27 11.69 -5.89
CA GLY A 54 -0.16 11.67 -7.36
C GLY A 54 -0.49 10.32 -8.03
N HIS A 55 -0.69 9.23 -7.28
CA HIS A 55 -0.87 7.89 -7.85
C HIS A 55 -1.94 7.03 -7.12
N GLY A 56 -2.43 5.96 -7.75
CA GLY A 56 -3.29 4.94 -7.11
C GLY A 56 -4.80 5.12 -7.26
N SER A 57 -5.29 5.89 -8.23
CA SER A 57 -6.74 6.01 -8.46
C SER A 57 -7.33 4.85 -9.28
N ASP A 58 -6.49 4.11 -10.02
CA ASP A 58 -6.97 3.11 -10.98
C ASP A 58 -7.51 1.84 -10.32
N GLU A 59 -7.04 1.49 -9.12
CA GLU A 59 -7.54 0.32 -8.40
C GLU A 59 -8.98 0.50 -7.91
N PHE A 60 -9.45 1.73 -7.70
CA PHE A 60 -10.85 2.00 -7.34
C PHE A 60 -11.82 1.83 -8.52
N LYS A 61 -11.33 1.63 -9.74
CA LYS A 61 -12.17 1.48 -10.93
C LYS A 61 -12.74 0.06 -11.07
N ASP A 62 -12.17 -0.92 -10.36
CA ASP A 62 -12.70 -2.28 -10.38
C ASP A 62 -13.86 -2.41 -9.38
N SER A 63 -15.05 -2.67 -9.90
CA SER A 63 -16.28 -2.80 -9.09
C SER A 63 -16.43 -4.19 -8.44
N HIS A 64 -15.56 -5.15 -8.76
CA HIS A 64 -15.69 -6.53 -8.27
C HIS A 64 -14.97 -6.80 -6.95
N HIS A 65 -14.14 -5.87 -6.48
CA HIS A 65 -13.36 -6.04 -5.27
C HIS A 65 -13.76 -5.00 -4.22
N THR A 66 -13.72 -5.41 -2.95
CA THR A 66 -13.89 -4.48 -1.84
C THR A 66 -12.58 -3.75 -1.60
N TYR A 67 -12.63 -2.41 -1.60
CA TYR A 67 -11.50 -1.55 -1.32
C TYR A 67 -11.72 -0.72 -0.07
N ARG A 68 -10.63 -0.39 0.62
CA ARG A 68 -10.62 0.65 1.64
C ARG A 68 -9.34 1.47 1.58
N VAL A 69 -9.46 2.75 1.93
CA VAL A 69 -8.33 3.68 2.00
C VAL A 69 -7.97 3.91 3.46
N ARG A 70 -6.69 3.78 3.79
CA ARG A 70 -6.15 4.14 5.11
C ARG A 70 -5.08 5.19 4.95
N GLN A 71 -5.23 6.31 5.62
CA GLN A 71 -4.19 7.35 5.65
C GLN A 71 -2.95 6.83 6.39
N ILE A 72 -1.76 7.08 5.83
CA ILE A 72 -0.50 6.87 6.51
C ILE A 72 -0.32 8.09 7.41
N LYS A 73 -0.63 7.92 8.70
CA LYS A 73 -0.32 8.97 9.68
C LYS A 73 1.21 9.06 9.76
N GLU A 74 1.75 10.23 9.44
CA GLU A 74 3.14 10.59 9.80
C GLU A 74 3.22 10.57 11.33
N GLY A 75 3.55 9.41 11.87
CA GLY A 75 3.32 9.08 13.26
C GLY A 75 4.47 8.28 13.83
N ASN A 76 5.55 8.99 14.14
CA ASN A 76 6.54 8.68 15.17
C ASN A 76 7.34 7.38 14.98
N SER A 77 8.42 7.47 14.20
CA SER A 77 9.61 6.67 14.47
C SER A 77 10.09 7.03 15.88
N LYS A 78 9.75 6.22 16.88
CA LYS A 78 10.46 6.17 18.16
C LYS A 78 11.21 4.85 18.24
#